data_AF-V5WIV9-F1
#
_entry.id   AF-V5WIV9-F1
#
_cell.length_a   1.000
_cell.length_b   1.000
_cell.length_c   1.000
_cell.angle_alpha   90.00
_cell.angle_beta   90.00
_cell.angle_gamma   90.00
#
_symmetry.space_group_name_H-M   'P 1'
#
loop_
_entity.id
_entity.type
_entity.pdbx_description
1 polymer ?
#
loop_
_entity_poly.entity_id
_entity_poly.type
_entity_poly.pdbx_seq_one_letter_code
_entity_poly.pdbx_strand_id
1 'polypeptide(L)' 'MSESQKHLDNKVVILNGFSNEEIVKIMGEVKKLFDNPKELIFAKTTERSVQMKLTDLIEDISADHAYLQANPPNINKKSE' A
#
# COMPACT_ATOMS: atom_id res chain seq x y z
N MET A 1 23.31 0.79 5.08
CA MET A 1 22.40 0.82 3.91
C MET A 1 21.66 2.15 3.95
N SER A 2 21.54 2.85 2.83
CA SER A 2 20.76 4.09 2.73
C SER A 2 19.28 3.81 3.03
N GLU A 3 18.55 4.78 3.61
CA GLU A 3 17.13 4.60 3.93
C GLU A 3 16.28 4.28 2.69
N SER A 4 16.58 4.89 1.53
CA SER A 4 15.97 4.55 0.23
C SER A 4 16.04 3.07 -0.13
N GLN A 5 17.16 2.40 0.20
CA GLN A 5 17.32 0.98 -0.12
C GLN A 5 16.36 0.10 0.69
N LYS A 6 15.97 0.51 1.91
CA LYS A 6 15.05 -0.25 2.76
C LYS A 6 13.63 -0.28 2.22
N HIS A 7 13.20 0.76 1.50
CA HIS A 7 11.85 0.84 0.97
C HIS A 7 11.63 -0.08 -0.25
N LEU A 8 12.70 -0.38 -0.99
CA LEU A 8 12.65 -1.30 -2.13
C LEU A 8 12.52 -2.79 -1.72
N ASP A 9 12.77 -3.12 -0.45
CA ASP A 9 12.56 -4.47 0.08
C ASP A 9 11.09 -4.71 0.50
N ASN A 10 10.25 -3.67 0.49
CA ASN A 10 8.83 -3.81 0.82
C ASN A 10 8.05 -4.53 -0.28
N LYS A 11 7.11 -5.37 0.12
CA LYS A 11 6.21 -6.09 -0.79
C LYS A 11 5.06 -5.17 -1.20
N VAL A 12 5.20 -4.50 -2.34
CA VAL A 12 4.19 -3.56 -2.87
C VAL A 12 3.43 -4.15 -4.06
N VAL A 13 2.11 -4.03 -4.03
CA VAL A 13 1.21 -4.36 -5.14
C VAL A 13 0.53 -3.08 -5.62
N ILE A 14 0.78 -2.73 -6.89
CA ILE A 14 0.22 -1.53 -7.52
C ILE A 14 -0.91 -1.93 -8.47
N LEU A 15 -2.10 -1.38 -8.24
CA LEU A 15 -3.33 -1.71 -8.96
C LEU A 15 -3.77 -0.51 -9.80
N ASN A 16 -3.86 -0.67 -11.12
CA ASN A 16 -4.27 0.37 -12.06
C ASN A 16 -5.53 0.00 -12.84
N GLY A 17 -6.50 0.90 -12.89
CA GLY A 17 -7.74 0.71 -13.67
C GLY A 17 -8.81 -0.17 -13.04
N PHE A 18 -8.58 -0.73 -11.86
CA PHE A 18 -9.55 -1.58 -11.15
C PHE A 18 -10.61 -0.76 -10.40
N SER A 19 -11.84 -1.27 -10.39
CA SER A 19 -12.91 -0.82 -9.50
C SER A 19 -12.60 -1.17 -8.05
N ASN A 20 -13.27 -0.50 -7.11
CA ASN A 20 -13.05 -0.78 -5.68
C ASN A 20 -13.46 -2.21 -5.30
N GLU A 21 -14.50 -2.77 -5.93
CA GLU A 21 -14.93 -4.16 -5.71
C GLU A 21 -13.87 -5.17 -6.17
N GLU A 22 -13.26 -4.94 -7.34
CA GLU A 22 -12.18 -5.77 -7.87
C GLU A 22 -10.93 -5.68 -6.99
N ILE A 23 -10.58 -4.47 -6.53
CA ILE A 23 -9.44 -4.28 -5.62
C ILE A 23 -9.63 -5.11 -4.35
N VAL A 24 -10.81 -5.07 -3.73
CA VAL A 24 -11.10 -5.85 -2.52
C VAL A 24 -10.95 -7.36 -2.77
N LYS A 25 -11.45 -7.85 -3.91
CA LYS A 25 -11.30 -9.27 -4.31
C LYS A 25 -9.83 -9.65 -4.49
N ILE A 26 -9.07 -8.84 -5.24
CA ILE A 26 -7.63 -9.06 -5.48
C ILE A 26 -6.87 -9.06 -4.17
N MET A 27 -7.09 -8.06 -3.30
CA MET A 27 -6.46 -8.00 -1.98
C MET A 27 -6.78 -9.24 -1.16
N GLY A 28 -8.02 -9.72 -1.20
CA GLY A 28 -8.43 -10.95 -0.53
C GLY A 28 -7.65 -12.17 -0.98
N GLU A 29 -7.52 -12.39 -2.29
CA GLU A 29 -6.78 -13.54 -2.83
C GLU A 29 -5.28 -13.43 -2.60
N VAL A 30 -4.68 -12.26 -2.83
CA VAL A 30 -3.25 -12.06 -2.62
C VAL A 30 -2.88 -12.29 -1.15
N LYS A 31 -3.67 -11.76 -0.20
CA LYS A 31 -3.40 -11.93 1.24
C LYS A 31 -3.39 -13.40 1.69
N LYS A 32 -4.13 -14.30 1.02
CA LYS A 32 -4.13 -15.74 1.34
C LYS A 32 -2.80 -16.43 0.99
N LEU A 33 -1.98 -15.82 0.12
CA LEU A 33 -0.72 -16.40 -0.34
C LEU A 33 0.46 -16.12 0.61
N PHE A 34 0.27 -15.31 1.65
CA PHE A 34 1.34 -14.86 2.54
C PHE A 34 0.98 -15.09 4.01
N ASP A 35 1.94 -15.59 4.78
CA ASP A 35 1.76 -15.85 6.21
C ASP A 35 1.53 -14.57 7.04
N ASN A 36 2.15 -13.46 6.62
CA ASN A 36 1.98 -12.15 7.25
C ASN A 36 1.42 -11.11 6.25
N PRO A 37 0.09 -11.06 6.08
CA PRO A 37 -0.54 -10.14 5.12
C PRO A 37 -0.42 -8.66 5.50
N LYS A 38 0.06 -8.32 6.72
CA LYS A 38 0.28 -6.93 7.16
C LYS A 38 1.52 -6.28 6.53
N GLU A 39 2.45 -7.11 6.02
CA GLU A 39 3.64 -6.64 5.30
C GLU A 39 3.33 -6.24 3.86
N LEU A 40 2.19 -6.66 3.32
CA LEU A 40 1.78 -6.32 1.97
C LEU A 40 1.22 -4.91 1.91
N ILE A 41 1.80 -4.11 1.03
CA ILE A 41 1.38 -2.75 0.75
C ILE A 41 0.57 -2.78 -0.54
N PHE A 42 -0.68 -2.32 -0.49
CA PHE A 42 -1.53 -2.22 -1.68
C PHE A 42 -1.74 -0.74 -2.00
N ALA A 43 -1.50 -0.37 -3.26
CA ALA A 43 -1.73 0.98 -3.75
C ALA A 43 -2.56 0.96 -5.02
N LYS A 44 -3.54 1.85 -5.10
CA LYS A 44 -4.26 2.14 -6.33
C LYS A 44 -3.60 3.33 -7.02
N THR A 45 -3.34 3.21 -8.31
CA THR A 45 -2.86 4.34 -9.08
C THR A 45 -3.93 5.43 -9.22
N THR A 46 -3.46 6.66 -9.20
CA THR A 46 -4.16 7.90 -9.55
C THR A 46 -3.52 8.53 -10.78
N GLU A 47 -4.21 9.50 -11.41
CA GLU A 47 -3.69 10.27 -12.55
C GLU A 47 -2.31 10.90 -12.26
N ARG A 48 -2.07 11.29 -11.01
CA ARG A 48 -0.77 11.79 -10.56
C ARG A 48 0.28 10.67 -10.49
N SER A 49 -0.05 9.57 -9.81
CA SER A 49 0.94 8.51 -9.53
C SER A 49 1.46 7.82 -10.80
N VAL A 50 0.66 7.75 -11.87
CA VAL A 50 1.08 7.12 -13.14
C VAL A 50 2.15 7.91 -13.88
N GLN A 51 2.34 9.19 -13.54
CA GLN A 51 3.38 10.04 -14.12
C GLN A 51 4.68 10.02 -13.29
N MET A 52 4.65 9.40 -12.11
CA MET A 52 5.80 9.33 -11.21
C MET A 52 6.76 8.21 -11.62
N LYS A 53 8.04 8.35 -11.25
CA LYS A 53 8.96 7.21 -11.33
C LYS A 53 8.48 6.14 -10.36
N LEU A 54 8.61 4.89 -10.78
CA LEU A 54 8.19 3.76 -9.96
C LEU A 54 8.93 3.70 -8.61
N THR A 55 10.21 4.07 -8.59
CA THR A 55 11.02 4.18 -7.36
C THR A 55 10.39 5.15 -6.37
N ASP A 56 10.08 6.35 -6.84
CA ASP A 56 9.55 7.45 -6.02
C ASP A 56 8.15 7.09 -5.51
N LEU A 57 7.35 6.44 -6.36
CA LEU A 57 6.03 5.92 -5.96
C LEU A 57 6.14 4.85 -4.88
N ILE A 58 7.07 3.89 -5.01
CA ILE A 58 7.27 2.83 -4.01
C ILE A 58 7.75 3.41 -2.67
N GLU A 59 8.66 4.38 -2.71
CA GLU A 59 9.15 5.07 -1.51
C GLU A 59 8.02 5.81 -0.79
N ASP A 60 7.23 6.61 -1.51
CA ASP A 60 6.09 7.36 -0.96
C ASP A 60 5.08 6.43 -0.29
N ILE A 61 4.62 5.38 -0.99
CA ILE A 61 3.63 4.44 -0.45
C ILE A 61 4.23 3.66 0.74
N SER A 62 5.51 3.31 0.68
CA SER A 62 6.19 2.61 1.78
C SER A 62 6.28 3.45 3.04
N ALA A 63 6.57 4.75 2.90
CA ALA A 63 6.61 5.69 4.00
C ALA A 63 5.22 5.86 4.63
N ASP A 64 4.17 6.00 3.82
CA ASP A 64 2.79 6.08 4.28
C ASP A 64 2.36 4.82 5.05
N HIS A 65 2.70 3.64 4.56
CA HIS A 65 2.40 2.38 5.24
C HIS A 65 3.12 2.27 6.59
N ALA A 66 4.41 2.63 6.65
CA ALA A 66 5.17 2.63 7.88
C ALA A 66 4.58 3.61 8.91
N TYR A 67 4.16 4.80 8.45
CA TYR A 67 3.48 5.78 9.30
C TYR A 67 2.15 5.25 9.85
N LEU A 68 1.31 4.62 9.02
CA LEU A 68 0.01 4.06 9.42
C LEU A 68 0.14 2.86 10.36
N GLN A 69 1.21 2.06 10.23
CA GLN A 69 1.52 0.99 11.19
C GLN A 69 1.90 1.55 12.56
N ALA A 70 2.67 2.63 12.59
CA ALA A 70 3.05 3.31 13.83
C ALA A 70 1.89 4.13 14.43
N ASN A 71 1.00 4.66 13.59
CA ASN A 71 -0.12 5.53 13.96
C ASN A 71 -1.44 4.98 13.39
N PRO A 72 -1.94 3.84 13.90
CA PRO A 72 -3.16 3.24 13.39
C PRO A 72 -4.34 4.21 13.55
N PRO A 73 -5.13 4.47 12.50
CA PRO A 73 -6.26 5.39 12.58
C PRO A 73 -7.29 4.89 13.59
N ASN A 74 -7.78 5.78 14.45
CA ASN A 74 -8.80 5.44 15.43
C ASN A 74 -10.16 5.35 14.73
N ILE A 75 -10.56 4.12 14.36
CA ILE A 75 -11.78 3.83 13.58
C ILE A 75 -13.06 4.18 14.37
N ASN A 76 -12.96 4.49 15.67
CA ASN A 76 -14.10 4.61 16.58
C ASN A 76 -14.66 6.05 16.79
N LYS A 77 -14.48 6.98 15.84
CA LYS A 77 -14.94 8.38 15.98
C LYS A 77 -15.82 8.91 14.83
N LYS A 78 -16.75 8.11 14.32
CA LYS A 78 -17.89 8.61 13.52
C LYS A 78 -19.17 7.82 13.80
N SER A 79 -19.79 8.12 14.94
CA SER A 79 -21.21 7.89 15.19
C SER A 79 -21.62 8.74 16.41
N GLU A 80 -21.65 10.06 16.22
CA GLU A 80 -22.45 11.01 17.01
C GLU A 80 -23.14 11.95 16.03
#